data_AF-A0AAW9QGF4-F1
#
_entry.id   AF-A0AAW9QGF4-F1
#
_cell.length_a   1.000
_cell.length_b   1.000
_cell.length_c   1.000
_cell.angle_alpha   90.00
_cell.angle_beta   90.00
_cell.angle_gamma   90.00
#
_symmetry.space_group_name_H-M   'P 1'
#
loop_
_entity.id
_entity.type
_entity.pdbx_description
1 polymer ?
#
loop_
_entity_poly.entity_id
_entity_poly.type
_entity_poly.pdbx_seq_one_letter_code
_entity_poly.pdbx_strand_id
1 'polypeptide(L)'
;MTTPAAFRYLGVSLGSALLGWWLNLPQAPRAVLPPAAQPAPQAQPPRPAALPTMVAVLDGGNVTLRVEREPLEWVMSEIERQGGFAALPGGRPGVQRPQAAASGALPPPAQPCTEAPRHERRDGERLLQTIRQGSEADRFDGLLQARDASLPVPSALLKTLFETDASDAVRQLAFEAYLEAEAVQPAALRSALEAALYVPHAGVQQEARRRLDELAERERIDAASPQAGAP
;
A
#
# COMPACT_ATOMS: atom_id res chain seq x y z
N MET A 1 -6.87 52.43 -36.30
CA MET A 1 -8.17 51.83 -35.94
C MET A 1 -7.95 51.06 -34.63
N THR A 2 -7.93 51.67 -33.44
CA THR A 2 -9.07 52.02 -32.54
C THR A 2 -10.08 50.88 -32.43
N THR A 3 -10.43 50.27 -31.30
CA THR A 3 -10.07 50.34 -29.85
C THR A 3 -10.78 49.11 -29.19
N PRO A 4 -10.54 48.78 -27.90
CA PRO A 4 -10.81 47.49 -27.26
C PRO A 4 -12.24 47.34 -26.72
N ALA A 5 -12.66 46.10 -26.42
CA ALA A 5 -13.83 45.82 -25.58
C ALA A 5 -13.37 45.27 -24.22
N ALA A 6 -13.66 46.07 -23.21
CA ALA A 6 -13.33 45.90 -21.81
C ALA A 6 -14.53 45.37 -21.01
N PHE A 7 -14.22 44.58 -19.98
CA PHE A 7 -14.76 44.63 -18.61
C PHE A 7 -16.26 44.41 -18.29
N ARG A 8 -16.42 43.79 -17.10
CA ARG A 8 -17.55 43.76 -16.13
C ARG A 8 -18.56 42.61 -16.36
N TYR A 9 -19.06 41.86 -15.38
CA TYR A 9 -19.29 42.05 -13.93
C TYR A 9 -19.04 40.69 -13.21
N LEU A 10 -18.40 40.61 -12.04
CA LEU A 10 -18.97 40.83 -10.70
C LEU A 10 -20.19 39.94 -10.41
N GLY A 11 -19.92 38.76 -9.84
CA GLY A 11 -20.91 37.88 -9.22
C GLY A 11 -20.35 37.35 -7.90
N VAL A 12 -20.40 38.20 -6.87
CA VAL A 12 -20.18 37.82 -5.47
C VAL A 12 -21.40 37.02 -5.03
N SER A 13 -21.19 35.78 -4.58
CA SER A 13 -22.13 35.11 -3.69
C SER A 13 -21.34 34.48 -2.54
N LEU A 14 -21.07 35.31 -1.51
CA LEU A 14 -20.84 34.85 -0.16
C LEU A 14 -22.18 34.30 0.35
N GLY A 15 -22.32 32.97 0.35
CA GLY A 15 -23.47 32.26 0.90
C GLY A 15 -23.03 31.44 2.10
N SER A 16 -23.41 31.92 3.28
CA SER A 16 -23.15 31.37 4.61
C SER A 16 -23.54 29.89 4.76
N ALA A 17 -22.64 29.08 5.31
CA ALA A 17 -22.97 27.79 5.92
C ALA A 17 -21.97 27.50 7.07
N LEU A 18 -22.08 28.27 8.15
CA LEU A 18 -21.47 27.96 9.44
C LEU A 18 -22.60 27.87 10.47
N LEU A 19 -22.50 26.88 11.36
CA LEU A 19 -23.38 26.54 12.49
C LEU A 19 -24.37 25.39 12.22
N GLY A 20 -23.87 24.15 12.34
CA GLY A 20 -24.74 22.96 12.38
C GLY A 20 -24.12 21.68 12.93
N TRP A 21 -22.92 21.71 13.51
CA TRP A 21 -22.22 20.51 13.98
C TRP A 21 -21.71 20.69 15.42
N TRP A 22 -22.59 21.09 16.33
CA TRP A 22 -22.34 21.02 17.76
C TRP A 22 -23.63 20.50 18.38
N LEU A 23 -23.73 19.19 18.58
CA LEU A 23 -24.58 18.46 19.54
C LEU A 23 -24.63 16.98 19.15
N ASN A 24 -23.48 16.30 19.15
CA ASN A 24 -23.46 14.85 19.30
C ASN A 24 -22.46 14.51 20.41
N LEU A 25 -22.92 14.69 21.66
CA LEU A 25 -22.18 14.27 22.84
C LEU A 25 -22.35 12.76 23.00
N PRO A 26 -21.26 11.98 23.05
CA PRO A 26 -21.35 10.56 23.37
C PRO A 26 -21.90 10.39 24.79
N GLN A 27 -22.99 9.64 24.94
CA GLN A 27 -23.50 9.23 26.25
C GLN A 27 -22.42 8.41 26.97
N ALA A 28 -22.03 8.86 28.17
CA ALA A 28 -21.15 8.13 29.05
C ALA A 28 -21.78 6.79 29.48
N PRO A 29 -20.98 5.72 29.64
CA PRO A 29 -21.47 4.42 30.05
C PRO A 29 -22.03 4.44 31.48
N ARG A 30 -23.21 3.83 31.67
CA ARG A 30 -23.78 3.54 32.99
C ARG A 30 -22.87 2.55 33.72
N ALA A 31 -22.29 2.99 34.84
CA ALA A 31 -21.63 2.11 35.79
C ALA A 31 -22.66 1.17 36.44
N VAL A 32 -22.56 -0.12 36.17
CA VAL A 32 -23.27 -1.17 36.90
C VAL A 32 -22.47 -1.46 38.17
N LEU A 33 -23.07 -1.21 39.33
CA LEU A 33 -22.52 -1.61 40.63
C LEU A 33 -22.46 -3.14 40.73
N PRO A 34 -21.31 -3.76 41.03
CA PRO A 34 -21.26 -5.16 41.40
C PRO A 34 -21.80 -5.36 42.83
N PRO A 35 -22.53 -6.45 43.11
CA PRO A 35 -22.93 -6.82 44.46
C PRO A 35 -21.73 -7.20 45.34
N ALA A 36 -21.91 -6.95 46.64
CA ALA A 36 -20.93 -7.12 47.70
C ALA A 36 -20.38 -8.56 47.82
N ALA A 37 -19.12 -8.62 48.26
CA ALA A 37 -18.25 -9.77 48.36
C ALA A 37 -18.78 -10.92 49.24
N GLN A 38 -18.56 -12.16 48.77
CA GLN A 38 -18.46 -13.35 49.62
C GLN A 38 -16.98 -13.68 49.87
N PRO A 39 -16.60 -14.15 51.08
CA PRO A 39 -15.22 -14.43 51.44
C PRO A 39 -14.69 -15.75 50.85
N ALA A 40 -13.37 -15.79 50.73
CA ALA A 40 -12.51 -16.68 49.95
C ALA A 40 -12.60 -18.20 50.25
N PRO A 41 -12.28 -19.01 49.23
CA PRO A 41 -11.38 -20.15 49.36
C PRO A 41 -10.02 -19.79 48.72
N GLN A 42 -8.93 -19.99 49.46
CA GLN A 42 -7.57 -19.89 48.91
C GLN A 42 -7.38 -20.97 47.83
N ALA A 43 -7.49 -20.57 46.56
CA ALA A 43 -7.16 -21.40 45.42
C ALA A 43 -5.74 -21.10 44.95
N GLN A 44 -4.98 -22.17 44.76
CA GLN A 44 -3.59 -22.21 44.31
C GLN A 44 -3.30 -21.27 43.13
N PRO A 45 -2.07 -20.71 43.04
CA PRO A 45 -1.68 -19.94 41.86
C PRO A 45 -1.89 -20.81 40.61
N PRO A 46 -2.72 -20.38 39.64
CA PRO A 46 -2.82 -21.08 38.38
C PRO A 46 -1.45 -21.01 37.72
N ARG A 47 -0.85 -22.19 37.57
CA ARG A 47 0.24 -22.42 36.63
C ARG A 47 -0.20 -21.81 35.30
N PRO A 48 0.55 -20.89 34.68
CA PRO A 48 0.12 -20.31 33.41
C PRO A 48 -0.04 -21.45 32.42
N ALA A 49 -1.29 -21.66 31.99
CA ALA A 49 -1.57 -22.46 30.82
C ALA A 49 -0.82 -21.79 29.66
N ALA A 50 0.07 -22.52 29.01
CA ALA A 50 0.65 -22.10 27.75
C ALA A 50 -0.52 -21.80 26.80
N LEU A 51 -0.73 -20.51 26.53
CA LEU A 51 -1.71 -20.10 25.53
C LEU A 51 -1.26 -20.71 24.20
N PRO A 52 -2.17 -21.30 23.41
CA PRO A 52 -1.80 -21.84 22.11
C PRO A 52 -1.24 -20.71 21.24
N THR A 53 0.00 -20.90 20.76
CA THR A 53 0.61 -20.09 19.71
C THR A 53 -0.36 -20.07 18.53
N MET A 54 -1.02 -18.94 18.30
CA MET A 54 -1.98 -18.80 17.22
C MET A 54 -1.25 -18.29 15.98
N VAL A 55 -0.82 -19.22 15.13
CA VAL A 55 -0.31 -18.92 13.79
C VAL A 55 -1.51 -18.85 12.86
N ALA A 56 -1.87 -17.67 12.38
CA ALA A 56 -2.87 -17.50 11.35
C ALA A 56 -2.15 -17.38 10.00
N VAL A 57 -2.35 -18.38 9.13
CA VAL A 57 -1.92 -18.32 7.73
C VAL A 57 -3.11 -17.83 6.92
N LEU A 58 -2.99 -16.66 6.29
CA LEU A 58 -4.00 -16.18 5.34
C LEU A 58 -3.69 -16.72 3.94
N ASP A 59 -4.71 -17.19 3.24
CA ASP A 59 -4.61 -17.59 1.84
C ASP A 59 -4.20 -16.38 0.99
N GLY A 60 -2.95 -16.42 0.49
CA GLY A 60 -2.30 -15.29 -0.18
C GLY A 60 -0.79 -15.21 0.00
N GLY A 61 -0.19 -16.13 0.78
CA GLY A 61 1.28 -16.22 0.94
C GLY A 61 1.87 -15.25 1.98
N ASN A 62 1.04 -14.44 2.64
CA ASN A 62 1.47 -13.59 3.75
C ASN A 62 1.19 -14.29 5.09
N VAL A 63 2.24 -14.48 5.90
CA VAL A 63 2.15 -15.04 7.25
C VAL A 63 2.39 -13.93 8.26
N THR A 64 1.41 -13.65 9.12
CA THR A 64 1.56 -12.70 10.23
C THR A 64 1.75 -13.47 11.54
N LEU A 65 2.97 -13.42 12.09
CA LEU A 65 3.32 -14.06 13.36
C LEU A 65 3.19 -13.03 14.49
N ARG A 66 2.17 -13.19 15.34
CA ARG A 66 1.98 -12.32 16.51
C ARG A 66 2.72 -12.90 17.71
N VAL A 67 3.97 -12.47 17.91
CA VAL A 67 4.83 -12.93 19.00
C VAL A 67 4.78 -11.93 20.14
N GLU A 68 3.98 -12.21 21.18
CA GLU A 68 3.87 -11.25 22.29
C GLU A 68 4.97 -11.42 23.35
N ARG A 69 5.65 -12.58 23.47
CA ARG A 69 6.63 -12.82 24.58
C ARG A 69 7.76 -13.81 24.31
N GLU A 70 8.11 -14.14 23.07
CA GLU A 70 9.23 -15.06 22.80
C GLU A 70 10.52 -14.31 22.40
N PRO A 71 11.70 -14.78 22.83
CA PRO A 71 12.97 -14.19 22.43
C PRO A 71 13.21 -14.34 20.92
N LEU A 72 13.86 -13.36 20.30
CA LEU A 72 14.14 -13.32 18.86
C LEU A 72 14.81 -14.60 18.35
N GLU A 73 15.70 -15.18 19.17
CA GLU A 73 16.40 -16.45 18.90
C GLU A 73 15.41 -17.61 18.63
N TRP A 74 14.34 -17.69 19.43
CA TRP A 74 13.31 -18.71 19.31
C TRP A 74 12.48 -18.50 18.05
N VAL A 75 12.12 -17.25 17.74
CA VAL A 75 11.37 -16.89 16.53
C VAL A 75 12.17 -17.25 15.27
N MET A 76 13.48 -16.95 15.25
CA MET A 76 14.37 -17.30 14.14
C MET A 76 14.47 -18.82 13.97
N SER A 77 14.61 -19.55 15.08
CA SER A 77 14.63 -21.02 15.07
C SER A 77 13.31 -21.62 14.56
N GLU A 78 12.17 -21.00 14.89
CA GLU A 78 10.84 -21.42 14.44
C GLU A 78 10.64 -21.15 12.94
N ILE A 79 11.13 -20.01 12.44
CA ILE A 79 11.14 -19.69 11.01
C ILE A 79 12.02 -20.68 10.24
N GLU A 80 13.21 -21.02 10.75
CA GLU A 80 14.07 -22.03 10.11
C GLU A 80 13.42 -23.42 10.14
N ARG A 81 12.78 -23.79 11.26
CA ARG A 81 12.07 -25.07 11.40
C ARG A 81 10.91 -25.20 10.40
N GLN A 82 10.17 -24.11 10.17
CA GLN A 82 9.04 -24.10 9.23
C GLN A 82 9.47 -23.89 7.77
N GLY A 83 10.53 -23.10 7.54
CA GLY A 83 11.12 -22.88 6.21
C GLY A 83 11.86 -24.09 5.65
N GLY A 84 12.20 -25.07 6.50
CA GLY A 84 12.81 -26.34 6.09
C GLY A 84 11.84 -27.34 5.45
N PHE A 85 10.54 -27.06 5.38
CA PHE A 85 9.53 -28.03 4.92
C PHE A 85 8.73 -27.54 3.70
N ALA A 86 9.42 -27.39 2.57
CA ALA A 86 8.80 -27.49 1.24
C ALA A 86 9.60 -28.47 0.36
N ALA A 87 9.86 -29.66 0.89
CA ALA A 87 10.18 -30.82 0.07
C ALA A 87 8.88 -31.29 -0.61
N LEU A 88 8.66 -30.80 -1.83
CA LEU A 88 7.66 -31.39 -2.73
C LEU A 88 7.98 -32.89 -2.92
N PRO A 89 7.01 -33.80 -2.75
CA PRO A 89 7.21 -35.21 -3.05
C PRO A 89 7.21 -35.40 -4.57
N GLY A 90 8.39 -35.43 -5.20
CA GLY A 90 8.50 -35.86 -6.59
C GLY A 90 9.66 -35.22 -7.37
N GLY A 91 10.90 -35.64 -7.11
CA GLY A 91 12.04 -35.26 -7.94
C GLY A 91 13.35 -35.85 -7.42
N ARG A 92 13.91 -36.83 -8.13
CA ARG A 92 15.05 -37.67 -7.74
C ARG A 92 16.34 -36.90 -7.39
N PRO A 93 17.17 -37.41 -6.47
CA PRO A 93 18.53 -36.93 -6.26
C PRO A 93 19.44 -37.51 -7.35
N GLY A 94 19.80 -36.68 -8.34
CA GLY A 94 20.85 -36.95 -9.29
C GLY A 94 21.98 -35.93 -9.09
N VAL A 95 22.88 -36.20 -8.14
CA VAL A 95 24.14 -35.47 -8.02
C VAL A 95 25.04 -35.90 -9.17
N GLN A 96 25.03 -35.14 -10.27
CA GLN A 96 26.12 -35.15 -11.24
C GLN A 96 26.88 -33.84 -11.14
N ARG A 97 28.10 -33.97 -10.63
CA ARG A 97 29.16 -32.98 -10.58
C ARG A 97 29.62 -32.66 -12.01
N PRO A 98 29.48 -31.42 -12.52
CA PRO A 98 30.13 -31.05 -13.77
C PRO A 98 31.64 -30.96 -13.53
N GLN A 99 32.39 -31.81 -14.23
CA GLN A 99 33.83 -31.68 -14.37
C GLN A 99 34.15 -30.33 -15.04
N ALA A 100 35.04 -29.58 -14.41
CA ALA A 100 35.71 -28.45 -15.03
C ALA A 100 36.58 -28.96 -16.18
N ALA A 101 36.08 -28.85 -17.41
CA ALA A 101 36.90 -28.94 -18.61
C ALA A 101 37.30 -27.53 -19.03
N ALA A 102 38.57 -27.22 -18.83
CA ALA A 102 39.22 -26.08 -19.47
C ALA A 102 39.26 -26.34 -20.98
N SER A 103 38.64 -25.46 -21.76
CA SER A 103 38.98 -25.23 -23.16
C SER A 103 38.49 -23.86 -23.55
N GLY A 104 39.43 -23.02 -23.99
CA GLY A 104 39.15 -21.69 -24.50
C GLY A 104 38.15 -21.77 -25.65
N ALA A 105 37.03 -21.09 -25.48
CA ALA A 105 36.08 -20.81 -26.55
C ALA A 105 35.83 -19.30 -26.54
N LEU A 106 35.97 -18.68 -27.72
CA LEU A 106 35.70 -17.27 -27.95
C LEU A 106 34.33 -16.87 -27.39
N PRO A 107 34.17 -15.64 -26.86
CA PRO A 107 32.87 -15.16 -26.44
C PRO A 107 31.90 -15.17 -27.65
N PRO A 108 30.72 -15.78 -27.53
CA PRO A 108 29.71 -15.69 -28.58
C PRO A 108 29.28 -14.23 -28.77
N PRO A 109 28.95 -13.81 -30.01
CA PRO A 109 28.45 -12.46 -30.25
C PRO A 109 27.19 -12.20 -29.42
N ALA A 110 27.13 -11.00 -28.86
CA ALA A 110 26.05 -10.49 -28.01
C ALA A 110 24.68 -10.93 -28.55
N GLN A 111 23.99 -11.77 -27.78
CA GLN A 111 22.62 -12.14 -28.11
C GLN A 111 21.77 -10.87 -28.16
N PRO A 112 20.93 -10.70 -29.18
CA PRO A 112 20.02 -9.56 -29.24
C PRO A 112 19.13 -9.59 -28.00
N CYS A 113 18.93 -8.41 -27.43
CA CYS A 113 18.14 -8.13 -26.24
C CYS A 113 16.85 -8.97 -26.26
N THR A 114 16.64 -9.75 -25.19
CA THR A 114 15.49 -10.63 -24.99
C THR A 114 14.18 -9.83 -25.13
N GLU A 115 13.48 -10.02 -26.24
CA GLU A 115 12.11 -9.54 -26.44
C GLU A 115 11.24 -10.23 -25.37
N ALA A 116 10.56 -9.45 -24.53
CA ALA A 116 9.70 -10.00 -23.49
C ALA A 116 8.67 -10.97 -24.10
N PRO A 117 8.30 -12.06 -23.39
CA PRO A 117 7.37 -13.06 -23.90
C PRO A 117 6.08 -12.41 -24.40
N ARG A 118 5.71 -12.63 -25.67
CA ARG A 118 4.53 -12.02 -26.31
C ARG A 118 3.21 -12.29 -25.58
N HIS A 119 3.15 -13.34 -24.76
CA HIS A 119 1.99 -13.68 -23.93
C HIS A 119 1.77 -12.66 -22.82
N GLU A 120 2.83 -12.32 -22.06
CA GLU A 120 2.76 -11.34 -20.96
C GLU A 120 2.29 -9.97 -21.46
N ARG A 121 2.72 -9.56 -22.67
CA ARG A 121 2.28 -8.31 -23.29
C ARG A 121 0.77 -8.30 -23.59
N ARG A 122 0.22 -9.40 -24.12
CA ARG A 122 -1.22 -9.52 -24.41
C ARG A 122 -2.04 -9.51 -23.12
N ASP A 123 -1.55 -10.17 -22.08
CA ASP A 123 -2.22 -10.22 -20.78
C ASP A 123 -2.24 -8.83 -20.11
N GLY A 124 -1.14 -8.08 -20.20
CA GLY A 124 -1.07 -6.69 -19.74
C GLY A 124 -2.02 -5.75 -20.49
N GLU A 125 -2.10 -5.86 -21.81
CA GLU A 125 -3.05 -5.07 -22.62
C GLU A 125 -4.51 -5.35 -22.25
N ARG A 126 -4.84 -6.63 -22.03
CA ARG A 126 -6.18 -7.04 -21.57
C ARG A 126 -6.49 -6.49 -20.18
N LEU A 127 -5.53 -6.56 -19.26
CA LEU A 127 -5.69 -6.01 -17.90
C LEU A 127 -5.93 -4.50 -17.92
N LEU A 128 -5.17 -3.75 -18.72
CA LEU A 128 -5.37 -2.30 -18.87
C LEU A 128 -6.74 -1.97 -19.49
N GLN A 129 -7.25 -2.80 -20.39
CA GLN A 129 -8.59 -2.65 -20.93
C GLN A 129 -9.66 -2.90 -19.85
N THR A 130 -9.49 -3.94 -19.03
CA THR A 130 -10.35 -4.22 -17.87
C THR A 130 -10.38 -3.05 -16.89
N ILE A 131 -9.22 -2.49 -16.53
CA ILE A 131 -9.12 -1.32 -15.65
C ILE A 131 -9.83 -0.09 -16.23
N ARG A 132 -9.85 0.08 -17.55
CA ARG A 132 -10.46 1.24 -18.19
C ARG A 132 -11.98 1.14 -18.31
N GLN A 133 -12.51 -0.04 -18.61
CA GLN A 133 -13.89 -0.20 -19.10
C GLN A 133 -14.69 -1.30 -18.38
N GLY A 134 -14.08 -2.05 -17.47
CA GLY A 134 -14.74 -3.11 -16.73
C GLY A 134 -15.79 -2.60 -15.76
N SER A 135 -16.46 -3.52 -15.06
CA SER A 135 -17.32 -3.17 -13.93
C SER A 135 -16.49 -2.55 -12.78
N GLU A 136 -17.14 -2.00 -11.77
CA GLU A 136 -16.43 -1.49 -10.58
C GLU A 136 -15.50 -2.54 -9.97
N ALA A 137 -15.99 -3.77 -9.77
CA ALA A 137 -15.20 -4.87 -9.24
C ALA A 137 -14.02 -5.21 -10.16
N ASP A 138 -14.24 -5.28 -11.47
CA ASP A 138 -13.19 -5.58 -12.44
C ASP A 138 -12.09 -4.50 -12.46
N ARG A 139 -12.47 -3.22 -12.32
CA ARG A 139 -11.51 -2.11 -12.27
C ARG A 139 -10.70 -2.15 -10.99
N PHE A 140 -11.35 -2.39 -9.86
CA PHE A 140 -10.70 -2.51 -8.56
C PHE A 140 -9.72 -3.69 -8.53
N ASP A 141 -10.18 -4.89 -8.89
CA ASP A 141 -9.36 -6.09 -8.95
C ASP A 141 -8.23 -5.95 -9.97
N GLY A 142 -8.53 -5.30 -11.11
CA GLY A 142 -7.53 -5.03 -12.14
C GLY A 142 -6.40 -4.12 -11.65
N LEU A 143 -6.71 -3.08 -10.86
CA LEU A 143 -5.70 -2.21 -10.26
C LEU A 143 -4.83 -2.95 -9.24
N LEU A 144 -5.43 -3.81 -8.40
CA LEU A 144 -4.69 -4.66 -7.47
C LEU A 144 -3.77 -5.63 -8.21
N GLN A 145 -4.30 -6.32 -9.22
CA GLN A 145 -3.53 -7.25 -10.04
C GLN A 145 -2.38 -6.56 -10.76
N ALA A 146 -2.59 -5.35 -11.29
CA ALA A 146 -1.53 -4.58 -11.93
C ALA A 146 -0.43 -4.22 -10.93
N ARG A 147 -0.78 -3.81 -9.71
CA ARG A 147 0.19 -3.52 -8.65
C ARG A 147 0.97 -4.76 -8.24
N ASP A 148 0.30 -5.89 -8.00
CA ASP A 148 0.93 -7.14 -7.56
C ASP A 148 1.86 -7.71 -8.65
N ALA A 149 1.50 -7.54 -9.92
CA ALA A 149 2.34 -7.89 -11.06
C ALA A 149 3.43 -6.87 -11.38
N SER A 150 3.53 -5.77 -10.62
CA SER A 150 4.40 -4.61 -10.92
C SER A 150 4.22 -4.10 -12.36
N LEU A 151 3.02 -4.24 -12.90
CA LEU A 151 2.67 -3.79 -14.24
C LEU A 151 2.40 -2.28 -14.20
N PRO A 152 3.15 -1.45 -14.95
CA PRO A 152 2.95 -0.01 -14.94
C PRO A 152 1.61 0.35 -15.55
N VAL A 153 0.72 0.96 -14.75
CA VAL A 153 -0.52 1.56 -15.23
C VAL A 153 -0.23 3.00 -15.68
N PRO A 154 -0.67 3.44 -16.87
CA PRO A 154 -0.41 4.80 -17.33
C PRO A 154 -0.94 5.87 -16.37
N SER A 155 -0.12 6.84 -15.99
CA SER A 155 -0.49 7.88 -15.03
C SER A 155 -1.74 8.68 -15.44
N ALA A 156 -1.93 8.90 -16.75
CA ALA A 156 -3.14 9.56 -17.27
C ALA A 156 -4.42 8.75 -17.02
N LEU A 157 -4.34 7.42 -17.05
CA LEU A 157 -5.47 6.54 -16.72
C LEU A 157 -5.77 6.61 -15.23
N LEU A 158 -4.75 6.46 -14.37
CA LEU A 158 -4.89 6.54 -12.92
C LEU A 158 -5.49 7.90 -12.50
N LYS A 159 -5.01 8.99 -13.11
CA LYS A 159 -5.55 10.34 -12.90
C LYS A 159 -7.03 10.44 -13.23
N THR A 160 -7.42 9.94 -14.40
CA THR A 160 -8.83 9.93 -14.82
C THR A 160 -9.69 9.15 -13.82
N LEU A 161 -9.23 7.98 -13.37
CA LEU A 161 -9.96 7.13 -12.44
C LEU A 161 -10.16 7.82 -11.08
N PHE A 162 -9.12 8.36 -10.44
CA PHE A 162 -9.34 8.99 -9.12
C PHE A 162 -10.15 10.28 -9.17
N GLU A 163 -10.11 11.01 -10.29
CA GLU A 163 -10.89 12.24 -10.46
C GLU A 163 -12.37 11.97 -10.79
N THR A 164 -12.66 10.95 -11.59
CA THR A 164 -13.97 10.81 -12.25
C THR A 164 -14.72 9.50 -12.00
N ASP A 165 -14.09 8.45 -11.47
CA ASP A 165 -14.74 7.14 -11.32
C ASP A 165 -15.99 7.22 -10.42
N ALA A 166 -16.96 6.33 -10.58
CA ALA A 166 -18.16 6.33 -9.73
C ALA A 166 -17.91 5.70 -8.35
N SER A 167 -16.91 4.82 -8.24
CA SER A 167 -16.60 4.07 -7.02
C SER A 167 -15.52 4.76 -6.19
N ASP A 168 -15.86 5.05 -4.93
CA ASP A 168 -14.92 5.62 -3.96
C ASP A 168 -13.70 4.71 -3.74
N ALA A 169 -13.89 3.39 -3.75
CA ALA A 169 -12.81 2.41 -3.58
C ALA A 169 -11.84 2.43 -4.76
N VAL A 170 -12.37 2.48 -6.00
CA VAL A 170 -11.54 2.61 -7.22
C VAL A 170 -10.82 3.95 -7.22
N ARG A 171 -11.48 5.04 -6.82
CA ARG A 171 -10.85 6.36 -6.74
C ARG A 171 -9.66 6.37 -5.79
N GLN A 172 -9.86 5.85 -4.59
CA GLN A 172 -8.82 5.78 -3.55
C GLN A 172 -7.61 4.96 -4.04
N LEU A 173 -7.86 3.75 -4.56
CA LEU A 173 -6.79 2.87 -5.03
C LEU A 173 -6.04 3.45 -6.23
N ALA A 174 -6.75 4.07 -7.18
CA ALA A 174 -6.12 4.73 -8.32
C ALA A 174 -5.27 5.94 -7.91
N PHE A 175 -5.69 6.68 -6.87
CA PHE A 175 -4.91 7.78 -6.32
C PHE A 175 -3.61 7.29 -5.66
N GLU A 176 -3.67 6.21 -4.86
CA GLU A 176 -2.49 5.61 -4.25
C GLU A 176 -1.48 5.14 -5.31
N ALA A 177 -1.94 4.41 -6.32
CA ALA A 177 -1.11 3.97 -7.43
C ALA A 177 -0.52 5.16 -8.24
N TYR A 178 -1.27 6.26 -8.37
CA TYR A 178 -0.77 7.48 -9.02
C TYR A 178 0.38 8.10 -8.22
N LEU A 179 0.25 8.18 -6.89
CA LEU A 179 1.31 8.71 -6.02
C LEU A 179 2.56 7.83 -6.03
N GLU A 180 2.42 6.51 -6.09
CA GLU A 180 3.55 5.58 -6.22
C GLU A 180 4.38 5.86 -7.49
N ALA A 181 3.72 6.14 -8.61
CA ALA A 181 4.40 6.49 -9.86
C ALA A 181 5.12 7.86 -9.79
N GLU A 182 4.57 8.83 -9.06
CA GLU A 182 5.15 10.17 -8.89
C GLU A 182 6.22 10.24 -7.78
N ALA A 183 6.33 9.21 -6.93
CA ALA A 183 7.19 9.19 -5.75
C ALA A 183 8.69 9.38 -6.05
N VAL A 184 9.11 9.14 -7.30
CA VAL A 184 10.50 9.33 -7.76
C VAL A 184 10.92 10.81 -7.70
N GLN A 185 9.98 11.74 -7.86
CA GLN A 185 10.27 13.18 -7.90
C GLN A 185 9.53 13.91 -6.76
N PRO A 186 10.22 14.34 -5.69
CA PRO A 186 9.56 14.89 -4.49
C PRO A 186 8.74 16.16 -4.78
N ALA A 187 9.20 17.00 -5.72
CA ALA A 187 8.46 18.18 -6.15
C ALA A 187 7.17 17.83 -6.92
N ALA A 188 7.23 16.81 -7.79
CA ALA A 188 6.05 16.33 -8.51
C ALA A 188 5.04 15.68 -7.56
N LEU A 189 5.52 14.87 -6.62
CA LEU A 189 4.70 14.29 -5.56
C LEU A 189 3.98 15.36 -4.73
N ARG A 190 4.70 16.38 -4.26
CA ARG A 190 4.09 17.53 -3.54
C ARG A 190 2.99 18.18 -4.38
N SER A 191 3.29 18.53 -5.64
CA SER A 191 2.32 19.19 -6.51
C SER A 191 1.08 18.33 -6.76
N ALA A 192 1.26 17.02 -6.93
CA ALA A 192 0.16 16.07 -7.08
C ALA A 192 -0.73 16.00 -5.83
N LEU A 193 -0.12 15.96 -4.65
CA LEU A 193 -0.85 15.95 -3.38
C LEU A 193 -1.62 17.25 -3.13
N GLU A 194 -1.02 18.40 -3.43
CA GLU A 194 -1.69 19.71 -3.32
C GLU A 194 -2.87 19.81 -4.30
N ALA A 195 -2.72 19.31 -5.53
CA ALA A 195 -3.81 19.25 -6.50
C ALA A 195 -4.97 18.35 -6.03
N ALA A 196 -4.65 17.22 -5.40
CA ALA A 196 -5.63 16.26 -4.89
C ALA A 196 -6.54 16.84 -3.80
N LEU A 197 -6.11 17.90 -3.09
CA LEU A 197 -6.97 18.61 -2.13
C LEU A 197 -8.20 19.27 -2.76
N TYR A 198 -8.17 19.53 -4.07
CA TYR A 198 -9.27 20.15 -4.81
C TYR A 198 -10.19 19.13 -5.51
N VAL A 199 -9.85 17.84 -5.48
CA VAL A 199 -10.72 16.78 -5.99
C VAL A 199 -11.94 16.67 -5.07
N PRO A 200 -13.18 16.64 -5.59
CA PRO A 200 -14.39 16.61 -4.76
C PRO A 200 -14.67 15.21 -4.19
N HIS A 201 -13.69 14.60 -3.53
CA HIS A 201 -13.79 13.27 -2.92
C HIS A 201 -13.06 13.23 -1.57
N ALA A 202 -13.79 12.96 -0.50
CA ALA A 202 -13.30 13.10 0.87
C ALA A 202 -12.12 12.16 1.20
N GLY A 203 -12.17 10.90 0.72
CA GLY A 203 -11.08 9.93 0.94
C GLY A 203 -9.76 10.36 0.32
N VAL A 204 -9.82 10.88 -0.92
CA VAL A 204 -8.64 11.38 -1.65
C VAL A 204 -8.08 12.63 -0.97
N GLN A 205 -8.95 13.55 -0.53
CA GLN A 205 -8.51 14.74 0.22
C GLN A 205 -7.86 14.38 1.55
N GLN A 206 -8.41 13.42 2.29
CA GLN A 206 -7.87 12.97 3.56
C GLN A 206 -6.50 12.31 3.39
N GLU A 207 -6.38 11.40 2.41
CA GLU A 207 -5.11 10.77 2.05
C GLU A 207 -4.07 11.82 1.64
N ALA A 208 -4.44 12.77 0.80
CA ALA A 208 -3.55 13.83 0.34
C ALA A 208 -3.00 14.68 1.50
N ARG A 209 -3.86 15.09 2.45
CA ARG A 209 -3.45 15.82 3.66
C ARG A 209 -2.47 15.01 4.49
N ARG A 210 -2.80 13.74 4.75
CA ARG A 210 -1.92 12.84 5.53
C ARG A 210 -0.53 12.75 4.90
N ARG A 211 -0.45 12.54 3.59
CA ARG A 211 0.82 12.43 2.86
C ARG A 211 1.60 13.74 2.83
N LEU A 212 0.93 14.90 2.75
CA LEU A 212 1.57 16.21 2.85
C LEU A 212 2.18 16.42 4.25
N ASP A 213 1.46 16.04 5.31
CA ASP A 213 1.96 16.11 6.68
C ASP A 213 3.19 15.21 6.86
N GLU A 214 3.14 13.97 6.36
CA GLU A 214 4.27 13.04 6.37
C GLU A 214 5.48 13.55 5.57
N LEU A 215 5.25 14.25 4.46
CA LEU A 215 6.30 14.84 3.64
C LEU A 215 6.96 16.04 4.36
N ALA A 216 6.14 16.91 4.95
CA ALA A 216 6.61 18.05 5.74
C ALA A 216 7.41 17.62 6.97
N GLU A 217 7.03 16.51 7.61
CA GLU A 217 7.80 15.93 8.72
C GLU A 217 9.18 15.44 8.26
N ARG A 218 9.22 14.68 7.15
CA ARG A 218 10.48 14.20 6.56
C ARG A 218 11.44 15.35 6.24
N GLU A 219 10.94 16.40 5.61
CA GLU A 219 11.76 17.58 5.29
C GLU A 219 12.28 18.30 6.54
N ARG A 220 11.51 18.33 7.63
CA ARG A 220 11.96 18.89 8.91
C ARG A 220 13.11 18.07 9.49
N ILE A 221 12.99 16.74 9.45
CA ILE A 221 14.03 15.81 9.93
C ILE A 221 15.31 15.97 9.09
N ASP A 222 15.17 16.03 7.77
CA ASP A 222 16.29 16.21 6.83
C ASP A 222 16.99 17.57 7.03
N ALA A 223 16.22 18.65 7.25
CA ALA A 223 16.78 19.96 7.54
C ALA A 223 17.47 20.05 8.91
N ALA A 224 16.98 19.31 9.91
CA ALA A 224 17.58 19.23 11.24
C ALA A 224 18.81 18.33 11.30
N SER A 225 18.96 17.43 10.33
CA SER A 225 20.11 16.53 10.18
C SER A 225 20.92 16.95 8.96
N PRO A 226 21.63 18.11 8.99
CA PRO A 226 22.54 18.45 7.92
C PRO A 226 23.56 17.31 7.86
N GLN A 227 23.49 16.50 6.80
CA GLN A 227 24.36 15.35 6.63
C GLN A 227 25.80 15.81 6.86
N ALA A 228 26.36 15.37 7.97
CA ALA A 228 27.71 15.70 8.37
C ALA A 228 28.66 15.07 7.36
N GLY A 229 29.09 15.87 6.38
CA GLY A 229 30.23 15.60 5.52
C GLY A 229 30.07 14.42 4.55
N ALA A 230 29.73 14.74 3.30
CA ALA A 230 30.32 14.00 2.19
C ALA A 230 31.80 14.44 2.06
N PRO A 231 32.79 13.54 2.15
CA PRO A 231 34.17 13.83 1.78
C PRO A 231 34.34 14.02 0.27
#